data_AF-Q8VQ01-F1
#
_entry.id   AF-Q8VQ01-F1
#
_cell.length_a   1.000
_cell.length_b   1.000
_cell.length_c   1.000
_cell.angle_alpha   90.00
_cell.angle_beta   90.00
_cell.angle_gamma   90.00
#
_symmetry.space_group_name_H-M   'P 1'
#
loop_
_entity.id
_entity.type
_entity.pdbx_description
1 polymer ?
#
loop_
_entity_poly.entity_id
_entity_poly.type
_entity_poly.pdbx_seq_one_letter_code
_entity_poly.pdbx_strand_id
1 'polypeptide(L)'
;MIKSSFKAQPFLVRNTILSPNDKRSFTEYTQVIETVSKNKVFLEQLLLANPKLYDVMQKYNAGLLKKKRVKKLFESIYKYYKRSYLRSTPFGLFSETSIGVFSKSSQYKLMGKTTKGIRLDTQWLIRLVHKMEVDFSKKLSFTRNNANYKFGDRVFQVYTINSSELEEVNIKYTNVYQIISEFCENDYQKYEDICETVTLCYGDEYRELSEQYLGSLIVNHYLISNLQKDLLSDFSWNTFLTKVEAIDEDKKYIIPLKKVQKFIQEYSEIEIGEGIEKLKEIYQEMSQILENDNYIQIDLISDSEINFDVKQKQQLEHLAEFLGNTTKSVRRTYLDDYKDKFIEKYGVDQEVQITELFDSTFGIGAVD
;
A
#
# COMPACT_ATOMS: atom_id res chain seq x y z
N MET A 1 -23.45 31.55 -25.11
CA MET A 1 -22.68 30.80 -24.09
C MET A 1 -22.18 29.53 -24.75
N ILE A 2 -20.87 29.36 -24.88
CA ILE A 2 -20.28 28.10 -25.37
C ILE A 2 -20.62 27.05 -24.31
N LYS A 3 -21.42 26.06 -24.69
CA LYS A 3 -21.80 24.95 -23.79
C LYS A 3 -20.55 24.09 -23.62
N SER A 4 -19.94 24.10 -22.43
CA SER A 4 -18.77 23.26 -22.13
C SER A 4 -19.08 21.79 -22.42
N SER A 5 -18.16 21.09 -23.09
CA SER A 5 -18.29 19.66 -23.36
C SER A 5 -18.08 18.85 -22.07
N PHE A 6 -17.19 19.31 -21.20
CA PHE A 6 -16.98 18.73 -19.88
C PHE A 6 -18.16 19.01 -18.94
N LYS A 7 -18.48 18.00 -18.13
CA LYS A 7 -19.55 18.03 -17.12
C LYS A 7 -18.96 17.70 -15.77
N ALA A 8 -18.94 18.68 -14.87
CA ALA A 8 -18.37 18.51 -13.54
C ALA A 8 -19.25 17.58 -12.69
N GLN A 9 -18.60 16.59 -12.08
CA GLN A 9 -19.17 15.57 -11.20
C GLN A 9 -19.08 16.00 -9.73
N PRO A 10 -19.76 15.31 -8.80
CA PRO A 10 -19.42 15.40 -7.38
C PRO A 10 -17.91 15.25 -7.18
N PHE A 11 -17.37 15.97 -6.20
CA PHE A 11 -15.93 16.13 -6.01
C PHE A 11 -15.51 15.75 -4.60
N LEU A 12 -14.25 15.39 -4.42
CA LEU A 12 -13.69 15.17 -3.09
C LEU A 12 -13.36 16.50 -2.44
N VAL A 13 -13.78 16.66 -1.20
CA VAL A 13 -13.34 17.74 -0.31
C VAL A 13 -12.32 17.16 0.64
N ARG A 14 -11.20 17.85 0.79
CA ARG A 14 -10.15 17.47 1.73
C ARG A 14 -9.85 18.67 2.61
N ASN A 15 -9.99 18.52 3.92
CA ASN A 15 -9.81 19.60 4.89
C ASN A 15 -8.98 19.14 6.08
N THR A 16 -8.31 20.08 6.73
CA THR A 16 -7.54 19.81 7.94
C THR A 16 -8.46 19.53 9.13
N ILE A 17 -8.00 18.69 10.06
CA ILE A 17 -8.66 18.45 11.35
C ILE A 17 -8.42 19.61 12.32
N LEU A 18 -7.20 20.16 12.34
CA LEU A 18 -6.88 21.29 13.21
C LEU A 18 -7.13 22.60 12.50
N SER A 19 -7.76 23.56 13.19
CA SER A 19 -8.07 24.85 12.59
C SER A 19 -6.80 25.72 12.45
N PRO A 20 -6.50 26.26 11.25
CA PRO A 20 -5.39 27.18 11.06
C PRO A 20 -5.53 28.49 11.85
N ASN A 21 -6.72 28.79 12.40
CA ASN A 21 -6.94 29.95 13.27
C ASN A 21 -6.26 29.78 14.63
N ASP A 22 -6.11 28.54 15.10
CA ASP A 22 -5.48 28.22 16.39
C ASP A 22 -3.95 28.04 16.25
N LYS A 23 -3.39 28.31 15.07
CA LYS A 23 -1.95 28.22 14.84
C LYS A 23 -1.22 29.32 15.61
N ARG A 24 -0.08 28.97 16.18
CA ARG A 24 0.81 29.88 16.91
C ARG A 24 2.06 30.16 16.09
N SER A 25 2.54 31.39 16.17
CA SER A 25 3.88 31.73 15.71
C SER A 25 4.88 31.37 16.80
N PHE A 26 5.99 30.75 16.42
CA PHE A 26 7.06 30.35 17.33
C PHE A 26 8.36 31.06 16.96
N THR A 27 9.11 31.51 17.96
CA THR A 27 10.38 32.21 17.77
C THR A 27 11.57 31.28 18.00
N GLU A 28 11.41 30.27 18.84
CA GLU A 28 12.46 29.29 19.16
C GLU A 28 11.93 27.85 19.04
N TYR A 29 12.82 26.91 18.70
CA TYR A 29 12.44 25.49 18.57
C TYR A 29 12.05 24.83 19.90
N THR A 30 12.63 25.27 21.01
CA THR A 30 12.28 24.82 22.37
C THR A 30 10.80 25.07 22.67
N GLN A 31 10.31 26.27 22.32
CA GLN A 31 8.89 26.65 22.47
C GLN A 31 7.96 25.74 21.66
N VAL A 32 8.40 25.33 20.45
CA VAL A 32 7.65 24.38 19.62
C VAL A 32 7.52 23.06 20.38
N ILE A 33 8.62 22.47 20.83
CA ILE A 33 8.61 21.16 21.51
C ILE A 33 7.75 21.21 22.78
N GLU A 34 7.91 22.22 23.62
CA GLU A 34 7.13 22.36 24.86
C GLU A 34 5.63 22.49 24.59
N THR A 35 5.26 23.24 23.55
CA THR A 35 3.85 23.44 23.17
C THR A 35 3.25 22.17 22.61
N VAL A 36 3.92 21.51 21.66
CA VAL A 36 3.37 20.31 21.02
C VAL A 36 3.38 19.10 21.94
N SER A 37 4.30 19.03 22.91
CA SER A 37 4.34 17.96 23.92
C SER A 37 3.13 17.97 24.87
N LYS A 38 2.36 19.05 24.89
CA LYS A 38 1.11 19.17 25.67
C LYS A 38 -0.14 19.13 24.78
N ASN A 39 0.02 19.09 23.46
CA ASN A 39 -1.09 19.03 22.51
C ASN A 39 -1.41 17.56 22.21
N LYS A 40 -2.45 17.03 22.86
CA LYS A 40 -2.84 15.62 22.73
C LYS A 40 -3.12 15.20 21.28
N VAL A 41 -3.88 16.01 20.54
CA VAL A 41 -4.21 15.72 19.13
C VAL A 41 -2.94 15.64 18.28
N PHE A 42 -2.02 16.59 18.44
CA PHE A 42 -0.77 16.57 17.70
C PHE A 42 0.10 15.35 18.06
N LEU A 43 0.15 14.97 19.33
CA LEU A 43 0.90 13.79 19.78
C LEU A 43 0.35 12.51 19.15
N GLU A 44 -0.97 12.34 19.10
CA GLU A 44 -1.60 11.19 18.45
C GLU A 44 -1.35 11.19 16.94
N GLN A 45 -1.52 12.35 16.29
CA GLN A 45 -1.21 12.54 14.87
C GLN A 45 0.24 12.17 14.54
N LEU A 46 1.20 12.59 15.38
CA LEU A 46 2.61 12.30 15.19
C LEU A 46 2.93 10.83 15.42
N LEU A 47 2.36 10.22 16.47
CA LEU A 47 2.53 8.80 16.77
C LEU A 47 2.06 7.95 15.60
N LEU A 48 0.89 8.24 15.04
CA LEU A 48 0.37 7.51 13.87
C LEU A 48 1.24 7.70 12.64
N ALA A 49 1.54 8.96 12.30
CA ALA A 49 2.16 9.30 11.03
C ALA A 49 3.66 8.99 10.96
N ASN A 50 4.34 9.00 12.11
CA ASN A 50 5.77 8.77 12.20
C ASN A 50 6.16 8.29 13.62
N PRO A 51 5.94 6.99 13.93
CA PRO A 51 6.22 6.43 15.24
C PRO A 51 7.68 6.65 15.68
N LYS A 52 8.63 6.47 14.75
CA LYS A 52 10.05 6.71 15.01
C LYS A 52 10.35 8.15 15.40
N LEU A 53 9.72 9.14 14.77
CA LEU A 53 9.93 10.56 15.12
C LEU A 53 9.28 10.89 16.48
N TYR A 54 8.11 10.32 16.77
CA TYR A 54 7.48 10.43 18.09
C TYR A 54 8.44 9.94 19.19
N ASP A 55 9.02 8.75 19.04
CA ASP A 55 9.95 8.20 20.03
C ASP A 55 11.22 9.04 20.19
N VAL A 56 11.73 9.62 19.09
CA VAL A 56 12.88 10.53 19.15
C VAL A 56 12.54 11.80 19.92
N MET A 57 11.32 12.32 19.79
CA MET A 57 10.84 13.45 20.58
C MET A 57 10.69 13.09 22.06
N GLN A 58 10.16 11.91 22.38
CA GLN A 58 10.09 11.44 23.78
C GLN A 58 11.49 11.31 24.40
N LYS A 59 12.45 10.73 23.67
CA LYS A 59 13.86 10.63 24.11
C LYS A 59 14.51 12.00 24.31
N TYR A 60 14.13 13.01 23.51
CA TYR A 60 14.60 14.38 23.69
C TYR A 60 14.05 14.99 24.99
N ASN A 61 12.74 14.86 25.24
CA ASN A 61 12.09 15.38 26.45
C ASN A 61 12.65 14.72 27.74
N ALA A 62 13.08 13.46 27.65
CA ALA A 62 13.73 12.74 28.75
C ALA A 62 15.24 13.08 28.94
N GLY A 63 15.82 13.97 28.11
CA GLY A 63 17.25 14.30 28.18
C GLY A 63 18.19 13.20 27.64
N LEU A 64 17.66 12.20 26.93
CA LEU A 64 18.41 11.02 26.46
C LEU A 64 18.88 11.13 25.01
N LEU A 65 18.54 12.20 24.29
CA LEU A 65 18.87 12.35 22.87
C LEU A 65 20.28 12.93 22.65
N LYS A 66 21.08 12.27 21.80
CA LYS A 66 22.40 12.76 21.38
C LYS A 66 22.30 14.13 20.67
N LYS A 67 23.15 15.10 21.07
CA LYS A 67 23.17 16.49 20.57
C LYS A 67 23.13 16.63 19.05
N LYS A 68 23.86 15.75 18.31
CA LYS A 68 23.88 15.75 16.83
C LYS A 68 22.52 15.50 16.17
N ARG A 69 21.57 14.88 16.86
CA ARG A 69 20.22 14.58 16.34
C ARG A 69 19.19 15.67 16.65
N VAL A 70 19.49 16.58 17.57
CA VAL A 70 18.54 17.58 18.09
C VAL A 70 18.08 18.55 17.00
N LYS A 71 19.01 19.06 16.18
CA LYS A 71 18.65 19.98 15.08
C LYS A 71 17.67 19.34 14.08
N LYS A 72 17.94 18.10 13.67
CA LYS A 72 17.04 17.35 12.77
C LYS A 72 15.66 17.14 13.41
N LEU A 73 15.61 16.79 14.69
CA LEU A 73 14.34 16.65 15.42
C LEU A 73 13.53 17.97 15.38
N PHE A 74 14.16 19.09 15.71
CA PHE A 74 13.51 20.40 15.73
C PHE A 74 12.91 20.78 14.37
N GLU A 75 13.69 20.68 13.30
CA GLU A 75 13.21 20.97 11.95
C GLU A 75 12.06 20.03 11.54
N SER A 76 12.16 18.74 11.87
CA SER A 76 11.12 17.75 11.60
C SER A 76 9.83 18.06 12.35
N ILE A 77 9.88 18.28 13.66
CA ILE A 77 8.67 18.57 14.48
C ILE A 77 8.02 19.88 14.03
N TYR A 78 8.80 20.92 13.73
CA TYR A 78 8.25 22.17 13.23
C TYR A 78 7.55 22.02 11.87
N LYS A 79 8.10 21.18 10.96
CA LYS A 79 7.44 20.84 9.69
C LYS A 79 6.14 20.06 9.91
N TYR A 80 6.12 19.12 10.86
CA TYR A 80 4.90 18.38 11.20
C TYR A 80 3.84 19.27 11.85
N TYR A 81 4.24 20.20 12.72
CA TYR A 81 3.34 21.23 13.27
C TYR A 81 2.71 22.06 12.16
N LYS A 82 3.50 22.57 11.21
CA LYS A 82 2.95 23.29 10.05
C LYS A 82 2.01 22.40 9.23
N ARG A 83 2.38 21.14 9.01
CA ARG A 83 1.57 20.18 8.25
C ARG A 83 0.19 20.00 8.89
N SER A 84 0.12 19.81 10.21
CA SER A 84 -1.13 19.50 10.91
C SER A 84 -2.15 20.62 10.86
N TYR A 85 -1.72 21.88 10.75
CA TYR A 85 -2.60 23.06 10.70
C TYR A 85 -2.83 23.61 9.28
N LEU A 86 -1.93 23.38 8.34
CA LEU A 86 -1.93 24.11 7.05
C LEU A 86 -2.15 23.24 5.82
N ARG A 87 -1.90 21.92 5.89
CA ARG A 87 -2.01 21.05 4.72
C ARG A 87 -3.30 20.25 4.79
N SER A 88 -4.15 20.43 3.79
CA SER A 88 -5.38 19.66 3.59
C SER A 88 -5.18 18.35 2.83
N THR A 89 -3.94 17.93 2.54
CA THR A 89 -3.67 16.68 1.81
C THR A 89 -3.99 15.47 2.70
N PRO A 90 -4.94 14.59 2.29
CA PRO A 90 -5.43 13.47 3.09
C PRO A 90 -4.28 12.55 3.50
N PHE A 91 -4.08 12.39 4.81
CA PHE A 91 -3.07 11.51 5.37
C PHE A 91 -3.27 11.33 6.88
N GLY A 92 -3.57 10.10 7.31
CA GLY A 92 -3.69 9.77 8.73
C GLY A 92 -4.69 10.68 9.44
N LEU A 93 -4.32 11.14 10.64
CA LEU A 93 -5.16 12.00 11.47
C LEU A 93 -5.02 13.50 11.20
N PHE A 94 -4.28 13.92 10.17
CA PHE A 94 -4.06 15.35 9.91
C PHE A 94 -5.23 16.05 9.20
N SER A 95 -5.98 15.30 8.41
CA SER A 95 -6.99 15.82 7.49
C SER A 95 -7.97 14.72 7.15
N GLU A 96 -9.22 15.09 6.90
CA GLU A 96 -10.29 14.18 6.50
C GLU A 96 -10.73 14.42 5.06
N THR A 97 -11.46 13.44 4.53
CA THR A 97 -12.05 13.46 3.20
C THR A 97 -13.57 13.39 3.29
N SER A 98 -14.28 14.24 2.56
CA SER A 98 -15.73 14.21 2.44
C SER A 98 -16.16 14.40 0.98
N ILE A 99 -17.46 14.33 0.72
CA ILE A 99 -18.03 14.54 -0.62
C ILE A 99 -18.53 15.98 -0.74
N GLY A 100 -18.24 16.60 -1.88
CA GLY A 100 -18.80 17.87 -2.29
C GLY A 100 -19.70 17.69 -3.52
N VAL A 101 -20.75 18.50 -3.58
CA VAL A 101 -21.74 18.47 -4.65
C VAL A 101 -21.96 19.87 -5.24
N PHE A 102 -22.62 19.93 -6.39
CA PHE A 102 -23.04 21.19 -7.00
C PHE A 102 -24.52 21.41 -6.77
N SER A 103 -24.89 22.59 -6.27
CA SER A 103 -26.28 22.99 -6.06
C SER A 103 -26.53 24.44 -6.48
N LYS A 104 -27.67 25.00 -6.10
CA LYS A 104 -28.06 26.37 -6.47
C LYS A 104 -27.31 27.43 -5.67
N SER A 105 -26.80 27.10 -4.49
CA SER A 105 -26.15 28.04 -3.58
C SER A 105 -24.96 27.39 -2.90
N SER A 106 -23.95 28.20 -2.59
CA SER A 106 -22.76 27.73 -1.89
C SER A 106 -23.04 27.39 -0.42
N GLN A 107 -22.39 26.34 0.08
CA GLN A 107 -22.35 25.99 1.51
C GLN A 107 -20.91 25.57 1.82
N TYR A 108 -20.30 26.19 2.84
CA TYR A 108 -18.91 25.95 3.24
C TYR A 108 -18.75 25.46 4.69
N LYS A 109 -19.83 25.04 5.35
CA LYS A 109 -19.77 24.55 6.73
C LYS A 109 -19.65 23.02 6.73
N LEU A 110 -18.62 22.52 7.41
CA LEU A 110 -18.48 21.11 7.73
C LEU A 110 -19.40 20.81 8.92
N MET A 111 -20.35 19.89 8.75
CA MET A 111 -21.37 19.58 9.77
C MET A 111 -21.47 18.08 10.08
N GLY A 112 -20.68 17.25 9.38
CA GLY A 112 -20.66 15.81 9.55
C GLY A 112 -19.77 15.34 10.70
N LYS A 113 -19.86 14.05 11.00
CA LYS A 113 -19.02 13.33 11.94
C LYS A 113 -17.83 12.69 11.22
N THR A 114 -16.65 12.84 11.81
CA THR A 114 -15.44 12.16 11.34
C THR A 114 -15.42 10.70 11.79
N THR A 115 -15.07 9.79 10.88
CA THR A 115 -14.89 8.36 11.12
C THR A 115 -13.49 7.92 10.67
N LYS A 116 -12.90 6.95 11.37
CA LYS A 116 -11.58 6.38 11.05
C LYS A 116 -11.73 5.18 10.10
N GLY A 117 -11.33 5.34 8.84
CA GLY A 117 -11.12 4.21 7.93
C GLY A 117 -9.77 3.57 8.20
N ILE A 118 -9.74 2.53 9.05
CA ILE A 118 -8.50 1.91 9.52
C ILE A 118 -8.13 0.70 8.66
N ARG A 119 -6.87 0.62 8.24
CA ARG A 119 -6.27 -0.55 7.59
C ARG A 119 -4.97 -0.93 8.30
N LEU A 120 -4.59 -2.20 8.19
CA LEU A 120 -3.25 -2.64 8.57
C LEU A 120 -2.22 -1.99 7.64
N ASP A 121 -1.04 -1.71 8.15
CA ASP A 121 0.08 -1.34 7.29
C ASP A 121 0.39 -2.48 6.31
N THR A 122 0.30 -2.17 5.02
CA THR A 122 0.45 -3.17 3.95
C THR A 122 1.81 -3.84 3.96
N GLN A 123 2.88 -3.09 4.28
CA GLN A 123 4.22 -3.66 4.36
C GLN A 123 4.33 -4.63 5.53
N TRP A 124 3.80 -4.26 6.70
CA TRP A 124 3.74 -5.16 7.87
C TRP A 124 2.96 -6.45 7.54
N LEU A 125 1.79 -6.32 6.93
CA LEU A 125 0.91 -7.46 6.59
C LEU A 125 1.57 -8.41 5.59
N ILE A 126 2.14 -7.89 4.50
CA ILE A 126 2.81 -8.72 3.48
C ILE A 126 4.06 -9.41 4.05
N ARG A 127 4.89 -8.68 4.81
CA ARG A 127 6.07 -9.28 5.46
C ARG A 127 5.69 -10.38 6.44
N LEU A 128 4.57 -10.22 7.17
CA LEU A 128 4.04 -11.25 8.06
C LEU A 128 3.57 -12.48 7.26
N VAL A 129 2.83 -12.28 6.17
CA VAL A 129 2.36 -13.39 5.33
C VAL A 129 3.53 -14.13 4.66
N HIS A 130 4.53 -13.44 4.11
CA HIS A 130 5.73 -14.08 3.58
C HIS A 130 6.46 -14.92 4.64
N LYS A 131 6.50 -14.44 5.89
CA LYS A 131 7.05 -15.22 7.00
C LYS A 131 6.23 -16.49 7.27
N MET A 132 4.90 -16.39 7.26
CA MET A 132 4.01 -17.55 7.41
C MET A 132 4.15 -18.53 6.25
N GLU A 133 4.38 -18.05 5.03
CA GLU A 133 4.58 -18.91 3.85
C GLU A 133 5.80 -19.81 3.99
N VAL A 134 6.87 -19.32 4.62
CA VAL A 134 8.08 -20.11 4.91
C VAL A 134 7.89 -20.98 6.15
N ASP A 135 7.35 -20.42 7.24
CA ASP A 135 7.20 -21.15 8.51
C ASP A 135 6.16 -22.30 8.39
N PHE A 136 5.14 -22.15 7.54
CA PHE A 136 4.02 -23.08 7.40
C PHE A 136 3.84 -23.66 5.99
N SER A 137 4.89 -23.67 5.14
CA SER A 137 4.77 -24.04 3.71
C SER A 137 3.99 -25.33 3.48
N LYS A 138 4.28 -26.38 4.26
CA LYS A 138 3.66 -27.71 4.11
C LYS A 138 2.16 -27.75 4.42
N LYS A 139 1.64 -26.74 5.11
CA LYS A 139 0.22 -26.63 5.51
C LYS A 139 -0.58 -25.69 4.60
N LEU A 140 0.08 -25.11 3.60
CA LEU A 140 -0.52 -24.14 2.69
C LEU A 140 -0.80 -24.76 1.32
N SER A 141 -1.58 -24.03 0.53
CA SER A 141 -1.75 -24.28 -0.89
C SER A 141 -1.25 -23.10 -1.71
N PHE A 142 -0.79 -23.39 -2.93
CA PHE A 142 -0.07 -22.43 -3.77
C PHE A 142 -0.65 -22.36 -5.17
N THR A 143 -0.59 -21.16 -5.75
CA THR A 143 -0.91 -20.88 -7.15
C THR A 143 0.28 -20.22 -7.84
N ARG A 144 0.34 -20.26 -9.17
CA ARG A 144 1.42 -19.63 -9.94
C ARG A 144 1.38 -18.11 -9.79
N ASN A 145 2.53 -17.48 -9.55
CA ASN A 145 2.62 -16.03 -9.62
C ASN A 145 2.47 -15.57 -11.09
N ASN A 146 1.49 -14.70 -11.36
CA ASN A 146 1.25 -14.18 -12.69
C ASN A 146 2.35 -13.22 -13.19
N ALA A 147 3.22 -12.75 -12.28
CA ALA A 147 4.44 -12.04 -12.69
C ALA A 147 5.40 -12.92 -13.50
N ASN A 148 5.30 -14.25 -13.35
CA ASN A 148 6.18 -15.18 -14.04
C ASN A 148 5.84 -15.28 -15.52
N TYR A 149 6.86 -15.25 -16.36
CA TYR A 149 6.76 -15.59 -17.78
C TYR A 149 7.98 -16.38 -18.23
N LYS A 150 7.75 -17.34 -19.14
CA LYS A 150 8.80 -18.13 -19.76
C LYS A 150 9.35 -17.35 -20.95
N PHE A 151 10.68 -17.29 -21.07
CA PHE A 151 11.33 -16.76 -22.26
C PHE A 151 12.60 -17.57 -22.56
N GLY A 152 12.63 -18.23 -23.72
CA GLY A 152 13.66 -19.21 -24.05
C GLY A 152 13.73 -20.35 -23.02
N ASP A 153 14.90 -20.54 -22.43
CA ASP A 153 15.21 -21.57 -21.44
C ASP A 153 15.17 -21.05 -19.99
N ARG A 154 14.62 -19.85 -19.77
CA ARG A 154 14.53 -19.18 -18.47
C ARG A 154 13.09 -18.82 -18.12
N VAL A 155 12.86 -18.58 -16.83
CA VAL A 155 11.62 -18.01 -16.29
C VAL A 155 11.95 -16.73 -15.55
N PHE A 156 11.40 -15.65 -16.06
CA PHE A 156 11.55 -14.30 -15.53
C PHE A 156 10.32 -13.92 -14.71
N GLN A 157 10.48 -12.91 -13.87
CA GLN A 157 9.38 -12.16 -13.28
C GLN A 157 9.42 -10.75 -13.87
N VAL A 158 8.28 -10.14 -14.16
CA VAL A 158 8.22 -8.76 -14.67
C VAL A 158 8.82 -7.72 -13.70
N TYR A 159 8.92 -8.07 -12.41
CA TYR A 159 9.67 -7.36 -11.39
C TYR A 159 9.98 -8.33 -10.24
N THR A 160 11.06 -8.06 -9.48
CA THR A 160 11.46 -8.87 -8.32
C THR A 160 11.17 -8.13 -7.01
N ILE A 161 10.61 -8.83 -6.01
CA ILE A 161 10.29 -8.28 -4.68
C ILE A 161 11.25 -8.75 -3.57
N ASN A 162 12.01 -9.81 -3.81
CA ASN A 162 12.80 -10.49 -2.77
C ASN A 162 14.21 -9.91 -2.58
N SER A 163 14.58 -8.87 -3.31
CA SER A 163 15.93 -8.32 -3.22
C SER A 163 15.97 -7.15 -2.23
N SER A 164 16.81 -7.31 -1.21
CA SER A 164 17.27 -6.20 -0.38
C SER A 164 18.27 -5.30 -1.13
N GLU A 165 18.69 -5.73 -2.33
CA GLU A 165 19.45 -4.96 -3.31
C GLU A 165 18.67 -4.81 -4.63
N LEU A 166 19.22 -4.13 -5.63
CA LEU A 166 18.55 -3.84 -6.91
C LEU A 166 18.69 -5.00 -7.93
N GLU A 167 18.85 -6.24 -7.46
CA GLU A 167 19.15 -7.40 -8.32
C GLU A 167 17.88 -8.14 -8.78
N GLU A 168 17.74 -8.30 -10.09
CA GLU A 168 16.69 -9.10 -10.72
C GLU A 168 17.05 -10.59 -10.70
N VAL A 169 16.12 -11.42 -10.23
CA VAL A 169 16.32 -12.88 -10.12
C VAL A 169 15.50 -13.58 -11.20
N ASN A 170 16.14 -14.48 -11.95
CA ASN A 170 15.46 -15.39 -12.88
C ASN A 170 15.99 -16.82 -12.72
N ILE A 171 15.16 -17.81 -13.07
CA ILE A 171 15.48 -19.24 -12.91
C ILE A 171 15.54 -19.95 -14.26
N LYS A 172 16.16 -21.13 -14.29
CA LYS A 172 16.12 -22.02 -15.46
C LYS A 172 14.69 -22.58 -15.61
N TYR A 173 14.16 -22.60 -16.83
CA TYR A 173 12.94 -23.34 -17.14
C TYR A 173 13.27 -24.84 -17.20
N THR A 174 12.90 -25.56 -16.14
CA THR A 174 13.10 -27.01 -16.00
C THR A 174 11.77 -27.74 -16.18
N ASN A 175 11.82 -29.04 -16.47
CA ASN A 175 10.60 -29.87 -16.51
C ASN A 175 9.87 -29.88 -15.16
N VAL A 176 10.61 -29.83 -14.04
CA VAL A 176 10.00 -29.74 -12.70
C VAL A 176 9.24 -28.43 -12.53
N TYR A 177 9.81 -27.29 -12.96
CA TYR A 177 9.07 -26.02 -12.96
C TYR A 177 7.84 -26.09 -13.84
N GLN A 178 7.95 -26.66 -15.04
CA GLN A 178 6.81 -26.82 -15.96
C GLN A 178 5.66 -27.56 -15.27
N ILE A 179 5.92 -28.75 -14.73
CA ILE A 179 4.92 -29.57 -14.02
C ILE A 179 4.27 -28.78 -12.88
N ILE A 180 5.07 -28.17 -12.00
CA ILE A 180 4.55 -27.41 -10.86
C ILE A 180 3.72 -26.20 -11.33
N SER A 181 4.22 -25.45 -12.32
CA SER A 181 3.60 -24.20 -12.75
C SER A 181 2.29 -24.41 -13.54
N GLU A 182 2.20 -25.46 -14.35
CA GLU A 182 0.99 -25.86 -15.06
C GLU A 182 -0.05 -26.42 -14.08
N PHE A 183 0.38 -27.24 -13.12
CA PHE A 183 -0.52 -27.77 -12.09
C PHE A 183 -1.14 -26.69 -11.20
N CYS A 184 -0.41 -25.59 -10.97
CA CYS A 184 -0.85 -24.45 -10.15
C CYS A 184 -1.35 -23.25 -10.98
N GLU A 185 -1.62 -23.40 -12.28
CA GLU A 185 -1.80 -22.26 -13.19
C GLU A 185 -3.08 -21.45 -12.90
N ASN A 186 -4.18 -22.12 -12.58
CA ASN A 186 -5.51 -21.49 -12.50
C ASN A 186 -6.16 -21.59 -11.11
N ASP A 187 -5.62 -22.40 -10.22
CA ASP A 187 -6.14 -22.61 -8.88
C ASP A 187 -5.02 -22.85 -7.85
N TYR A 188 -5.41 -23.09 -6.61
CA TYR A 188 -4.48 -23.36 -5.51
C TYR A 188 -4.40 -24.85 -5.25
N GLN A 189 -3.19 -25.40 -5.26
CA GLN A 189 -2.91 -26.80 -4.98
C GLN A 189 -2.19 -26.95 -3.65
N LYS A 190 -2.52 -27.98 -2.86
CA LYS A 190 -1.85 -28.17 -1.56
C LYS A 190 -0.37 -28.50 -1.78
N TYR A 191 0.46 -28.11 -0.83
CA TYR A 191 1.89 -28.42 -0.87
C TYR A 191 2.18 -29.90 -1.14
N GLU A 192 1.46 -30.79 -0.47
CA GLU A 192 1.60 -32.24 -0.64
C GLU A 192 1.24 -32.69 -2.07
N ASP A 193 0.09 -32.25 -2.59
CA ASP A 193 -0.38 -32.61 -3.93
C ASP A 193 0.62 -32.15 -5.02
N ILE A 194 1.25 -30.98 -4.84
CA ILE A 194 2.30 -30.49 -5.74
C ILE A 194 3.53 -31.41 -5.73
N CYS A 195 3.99 -31.80 -4.55
CA CYS A 195 5.15 -32.69 -4.41
C CYS A 195 4.87 -34.08 -4.97
N GLU A 196 3.67 -34.64 -4.70
CA GLU A 196 3.23 -35.93 -5.24
C GLU A 196 3.13 -35.91 -6.77
N THR A 197 2.63 -34.81 -7.36
CA THR A 197 2.57 -34.66 -8.82
C THR A 197 3.97 -34.74 -9.46
N VAL A 198 5.01 -34.24 -8.79
CA VAL A 198 6.40 -34.38 -9.25
C VAL A 198 6.91 -35.81 -9.07
N THR A 199 6.70 -36.43 -7.90
CA THR A 199 7.23 -37.79 -7.65
C THR A 199 6.52 -38.86 -8.48
N LEU A 200 5.25 -38.68 -8.86
CA LEU A 200 4.55 -39.56 -9.80
C LEU A 200 5.25 -39.66 -11.16
N CYS A 201 5.96 -38.61 -11.59
CA CYS A 201 6.70 -38.60 -12.86
C CYS A 201 8.16 -39.02 -12.71
N TYR A 202 8.78 -38.81 -11.55
CA TYR A 202 10.23 -38.96 -11.35
C TYR A 202 10.65 -40.13 -10.44
N GLY A 203 9.75 -40.62 -9.58
CA GLY A 203 10.03 -41.62 -8.53
C GLY A 203 10.04 -41.03 -7.12
N ASP A 204 9.68 -41.86 -6.12
CA ASP A 204 9.56 -41.46 -4.72
C ASP A 204 10.91 -41.05 -4.10
N GLU A 205 12.03 -41.53 -4.65
CA GLU A 205 13.38 -41.15 -4.23
C GLU A 205 13.68 -39.66 -4.44
N TYR A 206 12.92 -38.97 -5.31
CA TYR A 206 13.06 -37.54 -5.56
C TYR A 206 12.23 -36.67 -4.62
N ARG A 207 11.50 -37.24 -3.66
CA ARG A 207 10.62 -36.48 -2.75
C ARG A 207 11.34 -35.35 -2.02
N GLU A 208 12.55 -35.62 -1.52
CA GLU A 208 13.35 -34.59 -0.82
C GLU A 208 13.74 -33.43 -1.76
N LEU A 209 14.16 -33.75 -2.99
CA LEU A 209 14.52 -32.75 -4.00
C LEU A 209 13.29 -31.94 -4.45
N SER A 210 12.12 -32.56 -4.57
CA SER A 210 10.85 -31.89 -4.89
C SER A 210 10.51 -30.85 -3.83
N GLU A 211 10.64 -31.19 -2.54
CA GLU A 211 10.40 -30.27 -1.44
C GLU A 211 11.40 -29.10 -1.43
N GLN A 212 12.69 -29.37 -1.65
CA GLN A 212 13.72 -28.33 -1.72
C GLN A 212 13.47 -27.36 -2.89
N TYR A 213 13.15 -27.90 -4.07
CA TYR A 213 12.88 -27.09 -5.26
C TYR A 213 11.61 -26.24 -5.06
N LEU A 214 10.51 -26.85 -4.59
CA LEU A 214 9.26 -26.15 -4.29
C LEU A 214 9.48 -25.04 -3.24
N GLY A 215 10.22 -25.35 -2.17
CA GLY A 215 10.61 -24.35 -1.17
C GLY A 215 11.34 -23.17 -1.77
N SER A 216 12.28 -23.40 -2.69
CA SER A 216 12.99 -22.32 -3.39
C SER A 216 12.07 -21.46 -4.28
N LEU A 217 11.05 -22.06 -4.91
CA LEU A 217 10.06 -21.31 -5.69
C LEU A 217 9.17 -20.43 -4.80
N ILE A 218 8.80 -20.93 -3.61
CA ILE A 218 8.01 -20.18 -2.63
C ILE A 218 8.82 -19.00 -2.08
N VAL A 219 10.07 -19.25 -1.65
CA VAL A 219 10.95 -18.20 -1.10
C VAL A 219 11.21 -17.08 -2.12
N ASN A 220 11.34 -17.42 -3.41
CA ASN A 220 11.55 -16.46 -4.50
C ASN A 220 10.24 -15.99 -5.15
N HIS A 221 9.09 -16.22 -4.51
CA HIS A 221 7.76 -15.74 -4.93
C HIS A 221 7.35 -16.14 -6.35
N TYR A 222 7.89 -17.23 -6.89
CA TYR A 222 7.37 -17.82 -8.14
C TYR A 222 6.01 -18.47 -7.91
N LEU A 223 5.70 -18.86 -6.67
CA LEU A 223 4.40 -19.32 -6.24
C LEU A 223 3.86 -18.41 -5.14
N ILE A 224 2.54 -18.26 -5.10
CA ILE A 224 1.81 -17.41 -4.15
C ILE A 224 0.92 -18.32 -3.30
N SER A 225 0.93 -18.17 -1.98
CA SER A 225 0.08 -18.99 -1.12
C SER A 225 -1.37 -18.50 -1.07
N ASN A 226 -2.27 -19.37 -0.63
CA ASN A 226 -3.67 -19.04 -0.38
C ASN A 226 -3.89 -17.96 0.70
N LEU A 227 -2.87 -17.59 1.48
CA LEU A 227 -2.91 -16.47 2.41
C LEU A 227 -2.97 -15.11 1.69
N GLN A 228 -2.34 -15.01 0.51
CA GLN A 228 -2.31 -13.76 -0.26
C GLN A 228 -3.60 -13.52 -1.08
N LYS A 229 -4.45 -14.55 -1.22
CA LYS A 229 -5.76 -14.41 -1.88
C LYS A 229 -6.61 -13.36 -1.15
N ASP A 230 -6.96 -12.30 -1.88
CA ASP A 230 -7.73 -11.12 -1.46
C ASP A 230 -7.07 -10.28 -0.35
N LEU A 231 -5.80 -10.54 -0.03
CA LEU A 231 -5.08 -9.90 1.09
C LEU A 231 -4.94 -8.38 0.92
N LEU A 232 -4.72 -7.92 -0.31
CA LEU A 232 -4.46 -6.51 -0.63
C LEU A 232 -5.65 -5.80 -1.27
N SER A 233 -6.52 -6.54 -1.97
CA SER A 233 -7.65 -6.01 -2.72
C SER A 233 -8.88 -5.81 -1.84
N ASP A 234 -9.31 -6.87 -1.14
CA ASP A 234 -10.53 -6.91 -0.32
C ASP A 234 -10.27 -7.66 0.99
N PHE A 235 -9.43 -7.07 1.82
CA PHE A 235 -9.01 -7.69 3.08
C PHE A 235 -10.21 -7.89 4.02
N SER A 236 -10.42 -9.14 4.45
CA SER A 236 -11.38 -9.51 5.49
C SER A 236 -10.65 -10.14 6.67
N TRP A 237 -10.81 -9.55 7.86
CA TRP A 237 -10.27 -10.10 9.10
C TRP A 237 -10.71 -11.55 9.32
N ASN A 238 -11.99 -11.85 9.13
CA ASN A 238 -12.51 -13.20 9.39
C ASN A 238 -11.93 -14.23 8.41
N THR A 239 -11.86 -13.89 7.12
CA THR A 239 -11.27 -14.76 6.10
C THR A 239 -9.77 -14.97 6.33
N PHE A 240 -9.05 -13.93 6.76
CA PHE A 240 -7.62 -14.03 7.06
C PHE A 240 -7.38 -14.89 8.31
N LEU A 241 -8.06 -14.60 9.42
CA LEU A 241 -7.88 -15.31 10.69
C LEU A 241 -8.27 -16.79 10.60
N THR A 242 -9.32 -17.14 9.85
CA THR A 242 -9.70 -18.56 9.64
C THR A 242 -8.63 -19.33 8.88
N LYS A 243 -7.96 -18.72 7.90
CA LYS A 243 -6.81 -19.35 7.21
C LYS A 243 -5.61 -19.52 8.15
N VAL A 244 -5.33 -18.52 8.99
CA VAL A 244 -4.24 -18.60 9.99
C VAL A 244 -4.53 -19.68 11.04
N GLU A 245 -5.76 -19.79 11.52
CA GLU A 245 -6.19 -20.86 12.45
C GLU A 245 -5.92 -22.26 11.93
N ALA A 246 -6.10 -22.48 10.62
CA ALA A 246 -5.90 -23.79 10.01
C ALA A 246 -4.42 -24.24 9.97
N ILE A 247 -3.47 -23.31 10.08
CA ILE A 247 -2.02 -23.59 9.94
C ILE A 247 -1.24 -23.41 11.25
N ASP A 248 -1.72 -22.55 12.16
CA ASP A 248 -1.05 -22.14 13.40
C ASP A 248 -1.48 -22.97 14.62
N GLU A 249 -1.11 -24.26 14.63
CA GLU A 249 -1.44 -25.22 15.71
C GLU A 249 -0.97 -24.77 17.10
N ASP A 250 0.22 -24.20 17.19
CA ASP A 250 0.81 -23.68 18.44
C ASP A 250 0.20 -22.36 18.89
N LYS A 251 -0.74 -21.81 18.10
CA LYS A 251 -1.44 -20.55 18.34
C LYS A 251 -0.50 -19.35 18.51
N LYS A 252 0.66 -19.39 17.85
CA LYS A 252 1.72 -18.39 17.94
C LYS A 252 1.29 -17.04 17.36
N TYR A 253 0.55 -17.05 16.25
CA TYR A 253 0.13 -15.86 15.51
C TYR A 253 -1.36 -15.54 15.74
N ILE A 254 -2.22 -16.54 15.81
CA ILE A 254 -3.68 -16.33 15.84
C ILE A 254 -4.16 -15.58 17.09
N ILE A 255 -3.64 -15.91 18.27
CA ILE A 255 -4.05 -15.27 19.53
C ILE A 255 -3.69 -13.78 19.51
N PRO A 256 -2.43 -13.38 19.23
CA PRO A 256 -2.07 -11.97 19.07
C PRO A 256 -2.87 -11.26 17.98
N LEU A 257 -3.11 -11.88 16.82
CA LEU A 257 -3.84 -11.25 15.72
C LEU A 257 -5.31 -10.95 16.07
N LYS A 258 -6.00 -11.84 16.78
CA LYS A 258 -7.35 -11.57 17.30
C LYS A 258 -7.38 -10.42 18.30
N LYS A 259 -6.33 -10.31 19.12
CA LYS A 259 -6.17 -9.20 20.06
C LYS A 259 -5.94 -7.88 19.32
N VAL A 260 -5.10 -7.86 18.29
CA VAL A 260 -4.90 -6.71 17.41
C VAL A 260 -6.20 -6.27 16.74
N GLN A 261 -6.99 -7.22 16.18
CA GLN A 261 -8.30 -6.92 15.61
C GLN A 261 -9.21 -6.20 16.60
N LYS A 262 -9.30 -6.71 17.84
CA LYS A 262 -10.11 -6.12 18.90
C LYS A 262 -9.61 -4.73 19.30
N PHE A 263 -8.30 -4.55 19.47
CA PHE A 263 -7.71 -3.26 19.84
C PHE A 263 -7.93 -2.19 18.75
N ILE A 264 -7.86 -2.58 17.48
CA ILE A 264 -8.19 -1.69 16.35
C ILE A 264 -9.68 -1.31 16.39
N GLN A 265 -10.58 -2.26 16.66
CA GLN A 265 -12.00 -1.97 16.79
C GLN A 265 -12.27 -0.98 17.93
N GLU A 266 -11.68 -1.21 19.10
CA GLU A 266 -11.77 -0.28 20.24
C GLU A 266 -11.24 1.11 19.86
N TYR A 267 -10.10 1.19 19.18
CA TYR A 267 -9.51 2.46 18.72
C TYR A 267 -10.37 3.21 17.68
N SER A 268 -11.16 2.47 16.88
CA SER A 268 -12.04 3.06 15.86
C SER A 268 -13.14 3.93 16.48
N GLU A 269 -13.54 3.64 17.72
CA GLU A 269 -14.61 4.33 18.45
C GLU A 269 -14.10 5.51 19.29
N ILE A 270 -12.78 5.61 19.49
CA ILE A 270 -12.16 6.67 20.29
C ILE A 270 -12.03 7.97 19.48
N GLU A 271 -12.37 9.11 20.09
CA GLU A 271 -12.20 10.42 19.46
C GLU A 271 -10.72 10.78 19.22
N ILE A 272 -10.47 11.60 18.19
CA ILE A 272 -9.12 12.07 17.84
C ILE A 272 -8.59 12.96 18.97
N GLY A 273 -7.42 12.62 19.51
CA GLY A 273 -6.77 13.28 20.63
C GLY A 273 -6.80 12.47 21.92
N GLU A 274 -7.69 11.48 22.04
CA GLU A 274 -7.83 10.66 23.25
C GLU A 274 -7.37 9.21 23.02
N GLY A 275 -6.85 8.88 21.83
CA GLY A 275 -6.51 7.51 21.42
C GLY A 275 -5.05 7.11 21.60
N ILE A 276 -4.19 7.97 22.14
CA ILE A 276 -2.73 7.74 22.20
C ILE A 276 -2.37 6.40 22.87
N GLU A 277 -2.92 6.12 24.05
CA GLU A 277 -2.56 4.91 24.80
C GLU A 277 -3.06 3.65 24.10
N LYS A 278 -4.29 3.67 23.55
CA LYS A 278 -4.81 2.57 22.75
C LYS A 278 -3.97 2.33 21.48
N LEU A 279 -3.50 3.40 20.83
CA LEU A 279 -2.60 3.28 19.67
C LEU A 279 -1.25 2.66 20.06
N LYS A 280 -0.70 3.00 21.22
CA LYS A 280 0.52 2.34 21.75
C LYS A 280 0.31 0.86 22.03
N GLU A 281 -0.85 0.48 22.59
CA GLU A 281 -1.20 -0.95 22.80
C GLU A 281 -1.20 -1.71 21.47
N ILE A 282 -1.82 -1.14 20.42
CA ILE A 282 -1.80 -1.74 19.07
C ILE A 282 -0.36 -1.90 18.58
N TYR A 283 0.47 -0.87 18.70
CA TYR A 283 1.87 -0.92 18.23
C TYR A 283 2.69 -1.95 19.01
N GLN A 284 2.50 -2.02 20.33
CA GLN A 284 3.18 -3.01 21.15
C GLN A 284 2.83 -4.43 20.73
N GLU A 285 1.54 -4.76 20.60
CA GLU A 285 1.10 -6.10 20.17
C GLU A 285 1.61 -6.43 18.76
N MET A 286 1.45 -5.51 17.80
CA MET A 286 1.89 -5.73 16.43
C MET A 286 3.42 -5.84 16.30
N SER A 287 4.17 -5.08 17.09
CA SER A 287 5.64 -5.14 17.11
C SER A 287 6.18 -6.47 17.64
N GLN A 288 5.48 -7.09 18.60
CA GLN A 288 5.84 -8.41 19.14
C GLN A 288 5.61 -9.52 18.11
N ILE A 289 4.61 -9.37 17.23
CA ILE A 289 4.38 -10.28 16.10
C ILE A 289 5.48 -10.09 15.04
N LEU A 290 5.68 -8.84 14.60
CA LEU A 290 6.69 -8.48 13.60
C LEU A 290 7.02 -7.00 13.69
N GLU A 291 8.31 -6.66 13.86
CA GLU A 291 8.76 -5.27 13.83
C GLU A 291 8.65 -4.66 12.42
N ASN A 292 8.11 -3.44 12.34
CA ASN A 292 8.02 -2.64 11.12
C ASN A 292 8.03 -1.14 11.46
N ASP A 293 8.31 -0.30 10.47
CA ASP A 293 8.38 1.15 10.67
C ASP A 293 7.02 1.79 10.96
N ASN A 294 5.95 1.20 10.42
CA ASN A 294 4.56 1.57 10.63
C ASN A 294 3.70 0.31 10.79
N TYR A 295 2.54 0.46 11.42
CA TYR A 295 1.66 -0.67 11.75
C TYR A 295 0.22 -0.48 11.28
N ILE A 296 -0.27 0.75 11.24
CA ILE A 296 -1.65 1.09 10.92
C ILE A 296 -1.68 2.25 9.94
N GLN A 297 -2.62 2.19 9.00
CA GLN A 297 -2.98 3.27 8.08
C GLN A 297 -4.39 3.76 8.44
N ILE A 298 -4.60 5.07 8.40
CA ILE A 298 -5.92 5.67 8.64
C ILE A 298 -6.22 6.67 7.54
N ASP A 299 -7.37 6.48 6.91
CA ASP A 299 -8.04 7.47 6.08
C ASP A 299 -9.24 8.01 6.86
N LEU A 300 -9.17 9.28 7.26
CA LEU A 300 -10.30 9.93 7.90
C LEU A 300 -11.35 10.29 6.85
N ILE A 301 -12.60 9.90 7.12
CA ILE A 301 -13.76 10.19 6.28
C ILE A 301 -14.80 10.97 7.07
N SER A 302 -15.56 11.84 6.41
CA SER A 302 -16.67 12.59 6.99
C SER A 302 -17.89 12.53 6.07
N ASP A 303 -19.07 12.47 6.68
CA ASP A 303 -20.37 12.62 6.01
C ASP A 303 -20.76 14.10 5.80
N SER A 304 -19.83 15.04 6.01
CA SER A 304 -20.01 16.44 5.64
C SER A 304 -20.23 16.61 4.13
N GLU A 305 -21.17 17.47 3.75
CA GLU A 305 -21.43 17.83 2.36
C GLU A 305 -21.16 19.32 2.09
N ILE A 306 -20.16 19.62 1.26
CA ILE A 306 -19.87 20.98 0.78
C ILE A 306 -20.60 21.21 -0.54
N ASN A 307 -21.14 22.42 -0.70
CA ASN A 307 -21.84 22.80 -1.91
C ASN A 307 -21.12 23.92 -2.64
N PHE A 308 -20.85 23.72 -3.94
CA PHE A 308 -20.50 24.78 -4.87
C PHE A 308 -21.68 25.17 -5.73
N ASP A 309 -21.78 26.46 -6.03
CA ASP A 309 -22.88 26.99 -6.83
C ASP A 309 -22.70 26.72 -8.34
N VAL A 310 -23.72 27.10 -9.11
CA VAL A 310 -23.74 26.94 -10.57
C VAL A 310 -22.64 27.75 -11.26
N LYS A 311 -22.26 28.91 -10.71
CA LYS A 311 -21.22 29.77 -11.29
C LYS A 311 -19.84 29.13 -11.12
N GLN A 312 -19.56 28.57 -9.94
CA GLN A 312 -18.36 27.79 -9.65
C GLN A 312 -18.31 26.54 -10.50
N LYS A 313 -19.43 25.82 -10.67
CA LYS A 313 -19.52 24.68 -11.59
C LYS A 313 -19.10 25.07 -13.01
N GLN A 314 -19.69 26.13 -13.55
CA GLN A 314 -19.38 26.62 -14.89
C GLN A 314 -17.92 27.06 -15.02
N GLN A 315 -17.35 27.69 -13.99
CA GLN A 315 -15.95 28.09 -13.98
C GLN A 315 -15.02 26.87 -14.06
N LEU A 316 -15.30 25.80 -13.32
CA LEU A 316 -14.54 24.55 -13.36
C LEU A 316 -14.69 23.84 -14.70
N GLU A 317 -15.92 23.75 -15.23
CA GLU A 317 -16.16 23.17 -16.56
C GLU A 317 -15.44 23.95 -17.66
N HIS A 318 -15.44 25.29 -17.59
CA HIS A 318 -14.73 26.14 -18.53
C HIS A 318 -13.21 26.00 -18.42
N LEU A 319 -12.67 25.88 -17.20
CA LEU A 319 -11.25 25.59 -17.00
C LEU A 319 -10.87 24.23 -17.59
N ALA A 320 -11.68 23.20 -17.36
CA ALA A 320 -11.45 21.87 -17.92
C ALA A 320 -11.47 21.89 -19.45
N GLU A 321 -12.42 22.61 -20.04
CA GLU A 321 -12.51 22.82 -21.49
C GLU A 321 -11.26 23.53 -22.04
N PHE A 322 -10.80 24.59 -21.36
CA PHE A 322 -9.58 25.30 -21.75
C PHE A 322 -8.35 24.37 -21.72
N LEU A 323 -8.12 23.68 -20.59
CA LEU A 323 -7.00 22.76 -20.45
C LEU A 323 -7.08 21.60 -21.44
N GLY A 324 -8.26 21.00 -21.61
CA GLY A 324 -8.49 19.95 -22.60
C GLY A 324 -8.23 20.42 -24.03
N ASN A 325 -8.56 21.66 -24.37
CA ASN A 325 -8.29 22.20 -25.69
C ASN A 325 -6.79 22.39 -25.97
N THR A 326 -5.95 22.54 -24.95
CA THR A 326 -4.49 22.64 -25.15
C THR A 326 -3.90 21.35 -25.75
N THR A 327 -4.49 20.19 -25.46
CA THR A 327 -4.00 18.89 -25.96
C THR A 327 -4.16 18.74 -27.48
N LYS A 328 -5.02 19.54 -28.12
CA LYS A 328 -5.18 19.56 -29.59
C LYS A 328 -3.91 19.95 -30.34
N SER A 329 -2.98 20.62 -29.66
CA SER A 329 -1.68 20.99 -30.23
C SER A 329 -0.62 19.90 -30.05
N VAL A 330 -0.90 18.84 -29.28
CA VAL A 330 -0.02 17.67 -29.19
C VAL A 330 -0.15 16.89 -30.49
N ARG A 331 0.89 16.95 -31.33
CA ARG A 331 0.91 16.31 -32.66
C ARG A 331 1.61 14.96 -32.70
N ARG A 332 2.60 14.77 -31.83
CA ARG A 332 3.43 13.57 -31.75
C ARG A 332 3.92 13.39 -30.32
N THR A 333 3.90 12.17 -29.84
CA THR A 333 4.32 11.75 -28.50
C THR A 333 5.37 10.65 -28.60
N TYR A 334 6.05 10.32 -27.50
CA TYR A 334 6.97 9.18 -27.48
C TYR A 334 6.29 7.84 -27.86
N LEU A 335 4.98 7.70 -27.57
CA LEU A 335 4.20 6.54 -27.99
C LEU A 335 3.90 6.53 -29.49
N ASP A 336 3.88 7.67 -30.16
CA ASP A 336 3.78 7.71 -31.62
C ASP A 336 5.06 7.20 -32.28
N ASP A 337 6.23 7.58 -31.74
CA ASP A 337 7.52 7.06 -32.19
C ASP A 337 7.62 5.54 -31.92
N TYR A 338 7.17 5.10 -30.75
CA TYR A 338 7.16 3.69 -30.39
C TYR A 338 6.18 2.87 -31.26
N LYS A 339 5.02 3.43 -31.59
CA LYS A 339 4.07 2.84 -32.55
C LYS A 339 4.69 2.73 -33.95
N ASP A 340 5.44 3.74 -34.40
CA ASP A 340 6.12 3.67 -35.70
C ASP A 340 7.21 2.57 -35.69
N LYS A 341 7.98 2.43 -34.60
CA LYS A 341 8.90 1.27 -34.40
C LYS A 341 8.17 -0.06 -34.43
N PHE A 342 6.98 -0.15 -33.81
CA PHE A 342 6.15 -1.35 -33.83
C PHE A 342 5.73 -1.72 -35.24
N ILE A 343 5.22 -0.77 -36.02
CA ILE A 343 4.77 -0.99 -37.40
C ILE A 343 5.95 -1.39 -38.29
N GLU A 344 7.11 -0.74 -38.15
CA GLU A 344 8.32 -1.08 -38.92
C GLU A 344 8.78 -2.52 -38.69
N LYS A 345 8.73 -2.99 -37.43
CA LYS A 345 9.19 -4.34 -37.06
C LYS A 345 8.16 -5.43 -37.38
N TYR A 346 6.88 -5.18 -37.10
CA TYR A 346 5.84 -6.23 -37.06
C TYR A 346 4.73 -6.05 -38.11
N GLY A 347 4.67 -4.91 -38.81
CA GLY A 347 3.55 -4.57 -39.68
C GLY A 347 2.27 -4.26 -38.90
N VAL A 348 1.11 -4.43 -39.53
CA VAL A 348 -0.21 -4.08 -38.96
C VAL A 348 -1.12 -5.29 -38.74
N ASP A 349 -0.68 -6.49 -39.14
CA ASP A 349 -1.47 -7.72 -39.14
C ASP A 349 -1.00 -8.75 -38.09
N GLN A 350 -0.11 -8.32 -37.16
CA GLN A 350 0.44 -9.16 -36.11
C GLN A 350 0.03 -8.68 -34.72
N GLU A 351 -0.36 -9.62 -33.87
CA GLU A 351 -0.48 -9.43 -32.43
C GLU A 351 0.78 -10.01 -31.76
N VAL A 352 1.48 -9.18 -30.98
CA VAL A 352 2.76 -9.55 -30.35
C VAL A 352 2.55 -9.66 -28.84
N GLN A 353 3.05 -10.73 -28.22
CA GLN A 353 3.00 -10.89 -26.77
C GLN A 353 3.79 -9.76 -26.09
N ILE A 354 3.20 -9.12 -25.06
CA ILE A 354 3.77 -7.91 -24.45
C ILE A 354 5.19 -8.11 -23.88
N THR A 355 5.49 -9.29 -23.32
CA THR A 355 6.82 -9.60 -22.77
C THR A 355 7.88 -9.78 -23.86
N GLU A 356 7.49 -10.27 -25.04
CA GLU A 356 8.38 -10.31 -26.20
C GLU A 356 8.56 -8.91 -26.79
N LEU A 357 7.47 -8.14 -26.91
CA LEU A 357 7.50 -6.78 -27.47
C LEU A 357 8.48 -5.87 -26.73
N PHE A 358 8.44 -5.88 -25.39
CA PHE A 358 9.26 -5.03 -24.53
C PHE A 358 10.68 -5.56 -24.31
N ASP A 359 11.01 -6.76 -24.80
CA ASP A 359 12.37 -7.26 -24.77
C ASP A 359 13.26 -6.41 -25.70
N SER A 360 14.44 -6.01 -25.21
CA SER A 360 15.35 -5.13 -25.97
C SER A 360 16.19 -5.87 -27.02
N THR A 361 16.27 -7.20 -26.94
CA THR A 361 17.06 -8.06 -27.83
C THR A 361 16.20 -8.68 -28.92
N PHE A 362 15.02 -9.19 -28.56
CA PHE A 362 14.10 -9.90 -29.45
C PHE A 362 12.93 -9.02 -29.91
N GLY A 363 12.55 -8.04 -29.08
CA GLY A 363 11.47 -7.09 -29.35
C GLY A 363 11.95 -5.77 -29.95
N ILE A 364 11.31 -4.68 -29.52
CA ILE A 364 11.69 -3.29 -29.88
C ILE A 364 12.11 -2.46 -28.67
N GLY A 365 12.29 -3.09 -27.50
CA GLY A 365 12.61 -2.45 -26.22
C GLY A 365 11.45 -1.61 -25.69
N ALA A 366 11.74 -0.64 -24.81
CA ALA A 366 10.73 0.27 -24.28
C ALA A 366 10.66 1.58 -25.10
N VAL A 367 9.74 2.45 -24.68
CA VAL A 367 9.71 3.86 -25.06
C VAL A 367 10.93 4.54 -24.44
N ASP A 368 11.67 5.32 -25.23
CA ASP A 368 12.82 6.11 -24.76
C ASP A 368 12.42 7.31 -23.88
#